data_AF-A0A954QGC3-F1
#
_entry.id   AF-A0A954QGC3-F1
#
_cell.length_a   1.000
_cell.length_b   1.000
_cell.length_c   1.000
_cell.angle_alpha   90.00
_cell.angle_beta   90.00
_cell.angle_gamma   90.00
#
_symmetry.space_group_name_H-M   'P 1'
#
loop_
_entity.id
_entity.type
_entity.pdbx_description
1 polymer ?
#
loop_
_entity_poly.entity_id
_entity_poly.type
_entity_poly.pdbx_seq_one_letter_code
_entity_poly.pdbx_strand_id
1 'polypeptide(L)'
;MLWVRIYRQIRPLLRYATAAVCVLAIGVQADAAQIGLINDFSDGVQGWEGSGLVQVANGGPDGEGDGYLRITADGGFGPGGKIAAYNQSSDVRGDLGALDVIAIDVDMFVDPSSQSDLTMRLVLFGPTNTNNRWTSTDAITVPKDGQWHHLSFPVAADAITRAQGAATYEQMISDVVRIMFRHDTGTPSSQGTVVSAIAGIDNVFFVVPDVPPMFDFDGSGALDVGDIDALLLAVRTGSTDAQYDVDADGDVNVADIVALVTTPSGFNTYIGDVNLDGEFNTSDLVQIFQAGQYEDATQDNSTWESGDWDGDGDFGTGDLLLAFQQGGFEQPARASVAGVPEPTSLSLFVLGSLMLIGPRRSCR
;
A
#
# COMPACT_ATOMS: atom_id res chain seq x y z
N MET A 1 0.82 7.87 -76.49
CA MET A 1 1.94 6.93 -76.24
C MET A 1 2.81 7.57 -75.19
N LEU A 2 2.59 7.20 -73.94
CA LEU A 2 2.94 5.92 -73.35
C LEU A 2 4.25 6.11 -72.58
N TRP A 3 4.13 6.07 -71.26
CA TRP A 3 5.01 5.31 -70.37
C TRP A 3 6.12 6.09 -69.65
N VAL A 4 5.91 6.19 -68.31
CA VAL A 4 6.91 5.85 -67.29
C VAL A 4 7.99 6.94 -67.10
N ARG A 5 7.87 7.91 -66.17
CA ARG A 5 7.93 7.73 -64.70
C ARG A 5 8.68 6.46 -64.32
N ILE A 6 10.00 6.52 -64.09
CA ILE A 6 10.75 5.68 -63.15
C ILE A 6 12.26 6.02 -63.25
N TYR A 7 12.97 5.92 -62.12
CA TYR A 7 14.42 6.07 -61.91
C TYR A 7 14.96 7.52 -61.90
N ARG A 8 15.10 8.19 -60.75
CA ARG A 8 16.06 7.93 -59.65
C ARG A 8 17.51 8.11 -60.14
N GLN A 9 18.23 8.95 -59.39
CA GLN A 9 19.69 9.14 -59.37
C GLN A 9 20.19 10.09 -60.48
N ILE A 10 21.01 11.12 -60.24
CA ILE A 10 22.28 11.12 -59.50
C ILE A 10 22.58 12.55 -58.98
N ARG A 11 22.78 12.66 -57.65
CA ARG A 11 23.69 13.53 -56.85
C ARG A 11 24.15 14.91 -57.36
N PRO A 12 24.17 15.89 -56.44
CA PRO A 12 25.44 16.51 -56.03
C PRO A 12 25.55 16.52 -54.48
N LEU A 13 26.39 15.72 -53.83
CA LEU A 13 27.82 15.91 -53.52
C LEU A 13 28.28 17.32 -53.12
N LEU A 14 28.50 17.43 -51.81
CA LEU A 14 29.60 18.12 -51.13
C LEU A 14 29.66 19.66 -51.16
N ARG A 15 29.27 20.27 -50.04
CA ARG A 15 30.19 20.87 -49.04
C ARG A 15 29.35 21.50 -47.92
N TYR A 16 29.85 21.39 -46.69
CA TYR A 16 29.31 21.84 -45.38
C TYR A 16 28.85 20.69 -44.48
N ALA A 17 29.79 19.80 -44.13
CA ALA A 17 29.67 18.91 -42.99
C ALA A 17 30.22 19.63 -41.76
N THR A 18 29.42 20.51 -41.16
CA THR A 18 29.62 20.91 -39.77
C THR A 18 29.13 19.72 -38.94
N ALA A 19 30.07 18.98 -38.36
CA ALA A 19 29.77 17.80 -37.55
C ALA A 19 28.97 18.21 -36.31
N ALA A 20 27.64 18.11 -36.41
CA ALA A 20 26.80 17.95 -35.24
C ALA A 20 27.13 16.56 -34.68
N VAL A 21 28.02 16.54 -33.69
CA VAL A 21 28.17 15.39 -32.80
C VAL A 21 26.86 15.31 -32.03
N CYS A 22 25.91 14.54 -32.56
CA CYS A 22 24.82 14.01 -31.76
C CYS A 22 25.48 13.14 -30.70
N VAL A 23 25.69 13.72 -29.51
CA VAL A 23 25.80 12.93 -28.29
C VAL A 23 24.47 12.20 -28.20
N LEU A 24 24.47 10.96 -28.68
CA LEU A 24 23.51 9.96 -28.22
C LEU A 24 23.73 9.89 -26.72
N ALA A 25 22.93 10.69 -26.00
CA ALA A 25 22.60 10.36 -24.64
C ALA A 25 21.96 8.97 -24.76
N ILE A 26 22.77 7.94 -24.51
CA ILE A 26 22.25 6.69 -24.00
C ILE A 26 21.61 7.15 -22.70
N GLY A 27 20.31 7.45 -22.76
CA GLY A 27 19.49 7.46 -21.59
C GLY A 27 19.70 6.08 -21.01
N VAL A 28 20.52 6.01 -19.95
CA VAL A 28 20.32 5.00 -18.94
C VAL A 28 18.85 5.19 -18.60
N GLN A 29 18.01 4.25 -19.00
CA GLN A 29 16.71 4.15 -18.36
C GLN A 29 17.07 4.06 -16.88
N ALA A 30 16.81 5.13 -16.14
CA ALA A 30 16.58 4.96 -14.73
C ALA A 30 15.47 3.90 -14.70
N ASP A 31 15.77 2.75 -14.09
CA ASP A 31 14.71 1.89 -13.61
C ASP A 31 13.72 2.84 -12.94
N ALA A 32 12.50 2.89 -13.45
CA ALA A 32 11.45 3.53 -12.71
C ALA A 32 11.45 2.81 -11.36
N ALA A 33 11.74 3.54 -10.27
CA ALA A 33 11.30 3.07 -8.97
C ALA A 33 9.81 2.78 -9.16
N GLN A 34 9.39 1.52 -9.07
CA GLN A 34 7.98 1.19 -9.16
C GLN A 34 7.34 1.85 -7.95
N ILE A 35 6.63 2.94 -8.21
CA ILE A 35 5.75 3.53 -7.23
C ILE A 35 4.58 2.54 -7.11
N GLY A 36 4.48 1.85 -5.98
CA GLY A 36 3.60 0.69 -5.78
C GLY A 36 4.28 -0.43 -4.97
N LEU A 37 3.81 -1.67 -5.16
CA LEU A 37 4.34 -2.88 -4.50
C LEU A 37 5.84 -3.01 -4.76
N ILE A 38 6.61 -3.03 -3.69
CA ILE A 38 8.07 -3.14 -3.73
C ILE A 38 8.46 -4.59 -3.52
N ASN A 39 7.96 -5.22 -2.46
CA ASN A 39 8.36 -6.56 -2.04
C ASN A 39 7.16 -7.32 -1.46
N ASP A 40 6.84 -8.45 -2.10
CA ASP A 40 5.78 -9.42 -1.81
C ASP A 40 6.33 -10.78 -1.35
N PHE A 41 7.65 -10.89 -1.23
CA PHE A 41 8.45 -12.04 -0.81
C PHE A 41 8.14 -13.41 -1.44
N SER A 42 7.39 -13.45 -2.52
CA SER A 42 7.03 -14.67 -3.25
C SER A 42 8.22 -15.28 -3.99
N ASP A 43 9.27 -14.50 -4.27
CA ASP A 43 10.48 -14.95 -4.98
C ASP A 43 11.79 -14.76 -4.19
N GLY A 44 11.71 -14.75 -2.86
CA GLY A 44 12.87 -14.75 -1.96
C GLY A 44 12.89 -13.54 -1.03
N VAL A 45 14.06 -13.22 -0.47
CA VAL A 45 14.18 -12.13 0.53
C VAL A 45 14.19 -10.72 -0.08
N GLN A 46 14.25 -10.60 -1.41
CA GLN A 46 14.16 -9.35 -2.17
C GLN A 46 15.00 -8.17 -1.60
N GLY A 47 16.25 -8.47 -1.20
CA GLY A 47 17.18 -7.46 -0.69
C GLY A 47 17.04 -7.10 0.79
N TRP A 48 16.07 -7.70 1.49
CA TRP A 48 15.92 -7.52 2.93
C TRP A 48 16.98 -8.29 3.71
N GLU A 49 17.54 -7.61 4.71
CA GLU A 49 18.59 -8.09 5.59
C GLU A 49 18.18 -7.88 7.06
N GLY A 50 18.68 -8.75 7.94
CA GLY A 50 18.31 -8.73 9.36
C GLY A 50 18.82 -9.96 10.09
N SER A 51 18.70 -9.95 11.43
CA SER A 51 19.00 -11.14 12.22
C SER A 51 17.75 -12.03 12.29
N GLY A 52 17.94 -13.35 12.21
CA GLY A 52 16.82 -14.31 12.29
C GLY A 52 15.83 -14.24 11.13
N LEU A 53 16.25 -13.69 9.98
CA LEU A 53 15.42 -13.44 8.81
C LEU A 53 15.40 -14.66 7.87
N VAL A 54 14.20 -15.11 7.52
CA VAL A 54 13.96 -16.30 6.67
C VAL A 54 12.76 -16.02 5.78
N GLN A 55 12.89 -16.21 4.46
CA GLN A 55 11.73 -16.23 3.57
C GLN A 55 10.96 -17.54 3.76
N VAL A 56 9.64 -17.42 3.84
CA VAL A 56 8.70 -18.53 4.02
C VAL A 56 7.76 -18.53 2.82
N ALA A 57 7.74 -19.61 2.06
CA ALA A 57 7.07 -19.64 0.76
C ALA A 57 5.54 -19.67 0.79
N ASN A 58 4.91 -19.77 1.96
CA ASN A 58 3.45 -19.88 2.11
C ASN A 58 3.00 -19.22 3.43
N GLY A 59 1.77 -18.75 3.48
CA GLY A 59 1.13 -18.21 4.68
C GLY A 59 1.32 -16.70 4.85
N GLY A 60 1.60 -15.98 3.76
CA GLY A 60 1.45 -14.53 3.66
C GLY A 60 -0.01 -14.07 3.86
N PRO A 61 -0.29 -12.76 3.78
CA PRO A 61 -1.63 -12.20 3.90
C PRO A 61 -2.71 -12.89 3.05
N ASP A 62 -2.37 -13.31 1.85
CA ASP A 62 -3.29 -13.94 0.88
C ASP A 62 -3.34 -15.47 1.02
N GLY A 63 -2.55 -16.05 1.93
CA GLY A 63 -2.69 -17.43 2.37
C GLY A 63 -1.78 -18.44 1.66
N GLU A 64 -2.35 -19.47 1.04
CA GLU A 64 -1.57 -20.56 0.42
C GLU A 64 -0.93 -20.07 -0.89
N GLY A 65 0.36 -20.32 -1.08
CA GLY A 65 1.10 -19.82 -2.26
C GLY A 65 1.67 -18.41 -2.07
N ASP A 66 1.18 -17.66 -1.08
CA ASP A 66 1.67 -16.33 -0.74
C ASP A 66 2.85 -16.41 0.23
N GLY A 67 4.01 -15.92 -0.20
CA GLY A 67 5.27 -16.05 0.50
C GLY A 67 5.64 -14.79 1.26
N TYR A 68 6.06 -14.90 2.52
CA TYR A 68 6.38 -13.74 3.35
C TYR A 68 7.79 -13.80 3.97
N LEU A 69 8.20 -12.72 4.63
CA LEU A 69 9.47 -12.66 5.35
C LEU A 69 9.32 -12.80 6.87
N ARG A 70 9.82 -13.89 7.43
CA ARG A 70 9.81 -14.13 8.89
C ARG A 70 11.07 -13.58 9.55
N ILE A 71 10.90 -12.91 10.69
CA ILE A 71 11.96 -12.39 11.56
C ILE A 71 11.84 -13.05 12.93
N THR A 72 12.92 -13.68 13.41
CA THR A 72 12.97 -14.31 14.74
C THR A 72 13.97 -13.60 15.65
N ALA A 73 13.51 -13.18 16.82
CA ALA A 73 14.34 -12.57 17.85
C ALA A 73 14.33 -13.41 19.14
N ASP A 74 15.51 -13.64 19.73
CA ASP A 74 15.68 -14.46 20.94
C ASP A 74 15.59 -13.66 22.26
N GLY A 75 15.38 -12.35 22.19
CA GLY A 75 15.40 -11.44 23.35
C GLY A 75 16.77 -11.26 24.01
N GLY A 76 17.83 -11.78 23.39
CA GLY A 76 19.21 -11.71 23.87
C GLY A 76 19.88 -10.36 23.63
N PHE A 77 21.18 -10.29 23.95
CA PHE A 77 21.97 -9.10 23.67
C PHE A 77 22.40 -9.05 22.21
N GLY A 78 22.23 -7.89 21.58
CA GLY A 78 22.68 -7.64 20.21
C GLY A 78 21.56 -7.74 19.18
N PRO A 79 21.90 -7.77 17.88
CA PRO A 79 20.91 -7.71 16.81
C PRO A 79 19.92 -8.88 16.79
N GLY A 80 20.35 -10.09 17.19
CA GLY A 80 19.49 -11.28 17.25
C GLY A 80 18.42 -11.25 18.35
N GLY A 81 18.52 -10.31 19.30
CA GLY A 81 17.52 -10.12 20.34
C GLY A 81 16.46 -9.08 20.00
N LYS A 82 16.39 -8.60 18.75
CA LYS A 82 15.47 -7.54 18.30
C LYS A 82 14.74 -7.94 17.04
N ILE A 83 13.47 -7.57 16.95
CA ILE A 83 12.73 -7.60 15.68
C ILE A 83 13.14 -6.37 14.87
N ALA A 84 13.94 -6.60 13.84
CA ALA A 84 14.37 -5.59 12.89
C ALA A 84 14.73 -6.22 11.54
N ALA A 85 14.18 -5.68 10.45
CA ALA A 85 14.59 -6.00 9.10
C ALA A 85 14.74 -4.71 8.30
N TYR A 86 15.74 -4.65 7.43
CA TYR A 86 16.03 -3.47 6.62
C TYR A 86 16.30 -3.83 5.18
N ASN A 87 16.03 -2.88 4.30
CA ASN A 87 16.37 -2.98 2.89
C ASN A 87 17.16 -1.74 2.47
N GLN A 88 18.18 -1.94 1.63
CA GLN A 88 19.10 -0.92 1.12
C GLN A 88 19.38 -1.06 -0.38
N SER A 89 18.58 -1.91 -1.04
CA SER A 89 18.56 -2.11 -2.47
C SER A 89 18.10 -0.83 -3.18
N SER A 90 18.32 -0.77 -4.50
CA SER A 90 18.11 0.45 -5.27
C SER A 90 16.64 0.85 -5.45
N ASP A 91 15.74 -0.11 -5.31
CA ASP A 91 14.27 -0.03 -5.33
C ASP A 91 13.69 0.69 -4.11
N VAL A 92 14.27 0.53 -2.92
CA VAL A 92 13.77 1.12 -1.66
C VAL A 92 14.44 2.44 -1.25
N ARG A 93 15.31 3.00 -2.10
CA ARG A 93 16.19 4.12 -1.74
C ARG A 93 16.16 5.22 -2.79
N GLY A 94 16.53 6.44 -2.39
CA GLY A 94 16.63 7.59 -3.28
C GLY A 94 15.92 8.83 -2.73
N ASP A 95 15.52 9.70 -3.64
CA ASP A 95 14.80 10.93 -3.33
C ASP A 95 13.30 10.64 -3.22
N LEU A 96 12.87 10.18 -2.03
CA LEU A 96 11.46 9.87 -1.76
C LEU A 96 10.60 11.13 -1.78
N GLY A 97 11.19 12.30 -1.49
CA GLY A 97 10.49 13.58 -1.57
C GLY A 97 10.17 13.98 -3.01
N ALA A 98 11.06 13.73 -3.96
CA ALA A 98 10.82 13.96 -5.39
C ALA A 98 9.88 12.92 -6.03
N LEU A 99 9.68 11.79 -5.37
CA LEU A 99 8.69 10.76 -5.74
C LEU A 99 7.31 11.00 -5.09
N ASP A 100 7.16 12.07 -4.30
CA ASP A 100 5.95 12.39 -3.54
C ASP A 100 5.47 11.23 -2.64
N VAL A 101 6.39 10.43 -2.09
CA VAL A 101 6.04 9.38 -1.12
C VAL A 101 5.50 10.01 0.16
N ILE A 102 4.27 9.65 0.52
CA ILE A 102 3.55 10.15 1.69
C ILE A 102 3.51 9.13 2.84
N ALA A 103 3.58 7.83 2.53
CA ALA A 103 3.68 6.76 3.52
C ALA A 103 4.44 5.55 2.95
N ILE A 104 4.85 4.66 3.85
CA ILE A 104 5.33 3.32 3.51
C ILE A 104 4.45 2.32 4.23
N ASP A 105 3.80 1.48 3.45
CA ASP A 105 2.84 0.49 3.94
C ASP A 105 3.48 -0.89 3.98
N VAL A 106 2.99 -1.75 4.88
CA VAL A 106 3.50 -3.11 5.11
C VAL A 106 2.46 -3.94 5.84
N ASP A 107 2.31 -5.20 5.43
CA ASP A 107 1.54 -6.19 6.19
C ASP A 107 2.45 -6.86 7.22
N MET A 108 1.95 -7.00 8.46
CA MET A 108 2.71 -7.61 9.56
C MET A 108 1.83 -8.53 10.40
N PHE A 109 2.39 -9.66 10.83
CA PHE A 109 1.82 -10.45 11.91
C PHE A 109 2.83 -10.66 13.04
N VAL A 110 2.31 -11.01 14.21
CA VAL A 110 3.11 -11.45 15.36
C VAL A 110 2.63 -12.82 15.82
N ASP A 111 3.55 -13.78 15.88
CA ASP A 111 3.25 -15.15 16.26
C ASP A 111 2.72 -15.20 17.71
N PRO A 112 1.65 -15.96 18.00
CA PRO A 112 1.06 -16.05 19.34
C PRO A 112 2.01 -16.53 20.46
N SER A 113 3.08 -17.24 20.09
CA SER A 113 4.15 -17.70 21.01
C SER A 113 5.12 -16.59 21.42
N SER A 114 5.06 -15.41 20.80
CA SER A 114 5.88 -14.25 21.13
C SER A 114 5.64 -13.77 22.57
N GLN A 115 6.66 -13.14 23.17
CA GLN A 115 6.62 -12.68 24.56
C GLN A 115 5.54 -11.61 24.80
N SER A 116 5.31 -10.73 23.81
CA SER A 116 4.36 -9.63 23.89
C SER A 116 3.92 -9.23 22.47
N ASP A 117 2.89 -8.37 22.40
CA ASP A 117 2.62 -7.56 21.21
C ASP A 117 3.87 -6.77 20.81
N LEU A 118 3.97 -6.41 19.54
CA LEU A 118 5.09 -5.64 19.03
C LEU A 118 4.69 -4.19 18.75
N THR A 119 5.45 -3.27 19.33
CA THR A 119 5.41 -1.84 18.98
C THR A 119 6.35 -1.58 17.80
N MET A 120 5.79 -1.43 16.60
CA MET A 120 6.50 -1.32 15.33
C MET A 120 6.69 0.13 14.89
N ARG A 121 7.84 0.39 14.28
CA ARG A 121 8.24 1.69 13.73
C ARG A 121 8.95 1.52 12.39
N LEU A 122 8.64 2.39 11.45
CA LEU A 122 9.49 2.69 10.30
C LEU A 122 10.72 3.50 10.73
N VAL A 123 11.89 3.16 10.19
CA VAL A 123 13.15 3.90 10.32
C VAL A 123 13.75 4.18 8.94
N LEU A 124 13.95 5.45 8.62
CA LEU A 124 14.66 5.93 7.44
C LEU A 124 16.09 6.31 7.79
N PHE A 125 17.02 5.94 6.92
CA PHE A 125 18.44 6.26 7.04
C PHE A 125 18.84 7.15 5.88
N GLY A 126 19.56 8.22 6.17
CA GLY A 126 20.03 9.16 5.15
C GLY A 126 20.19 10.58 5.69
N PRO A 127 20.90 11.45 4.96
CA PRO A 127 21.49 11.22 3.65
C PRO A 127 22.83 10.48 3.69
N THR A 128 23.28 9.99 2.53
CA THR A 128 24.61 9.43 2.16
C THR A 128 25.07 8.16 2.86
N ASN A 129 24.63 7.94 4.11
CA ASN A 129 25.05 6.84 4.95
C ASN A 129 24.04 6.61 6.08
N THR A 130 24.28 5.58 6.89
CA THR A 130 23.36 5.12 7.95
C THR A 130 23.60 5.76 9.33
N ASN A 131 24.41 6.82 9.42
CA ASN A 131 24.68 7.53 10.69
C ASN A 131 23.58 8.52 11.07
N ASN A 132 22.74 8.91 10.12
CA ASN A 132 21.52 9.69 10.37
C ASN A 132 20.34 8.73 10.36
N ARG A 133 19.51 8.78 11.41
CA ARG A 133 18.35 7.90 11.59
C ARG A 133 17.15 8.72 11.96
N TRP A 134 16.09 8.53 11.21
CA TRP A 134 14.79 9.12 11.43
C TRP A 134 13.79 7.99 11.58
N THR A 135 12.91 8.10 12.55
CA THR A 135 11.96 7.05 12.90
C THR A 135 10.60 7.67 13.02
N SER A 136 9.56 6.95 12.60
CA SER A 136 8.17 7.33 12.87
C SER A 136 8.03 7.82 14.31
N THR A 137 7.35 8.95 14.49
CA THR A 137 7.11 9.61 15.79
C THR A 137 6.14 8.77 16.61
N ASP A 138 5.04 8.37 15.98
CA ASP A 138 4.07 7.44 16.54
C ASP A 138 4.45 6.00 16.15
N ALA A 139 4.21 5.07 17.06
CA ALA A 139 4.39 3.65 16.79
C ALA A 139 3.04 2.98 16.61
N ILE A 140 3.01 1.91 15.83
CA ILE A 140 1.83 1.09 15.63
C ILE A 140 2.01 -0.21 16.40
N THR A 141 0.98 -0.65 17.12
CA THR A 141 1.03 -1.91 17.88
C THR A 141 0.45 -3.03 17.03
N VAL A 142 1.21 -4.10 16.84
CA VAL A 142 0.76 -5.34 16.19
C VAL A 142 0.51 -6.37 17.27
N PRO A 143 -0.75 -6.82 17.45
CA PRO A 143 -1.09 -7.80 18.47
C PRO A 143 -0.49 -9.18 18.13
N LYS A 144 -0.15 -9.97 19.16
CA LYS A 144 0.32 -11.35 19.00
C LYS A 144 -0.81 -12.36 18.79
N ASP A 145 -1.73 -12.05 17.90
CA ASP A 145 -2.89 -12.89 17.57
C ASP A 145 -2.65 -13.86 16.41
N GLY A 146 -1.47 -13.78 15.77
CA GLY A 146 -1.13 -14.59 14.60
C GLY A 146 -1.94 -14.24 13.36
N GLN A 147 -2.59 -13.08 13.33
CA GLN A 147 -3.28 -12.53 12.16
C GLN A 147 -2.40 -11.49 11.47
N TRP A 148 -2.58 -11.34 10.16
CA TRP A 148 -1.95 -10.27 9.39
C TRP A 148 -2.68 -8.95 9.63
N HIS A 149 -1.92 -7.87 9.78
CA HIS A 149 -2.40 -6.50 9.99
C HIS A 149 -1.70 -5.58 9.00
N HIS A 150 -2.44 -4.67 8.39
CA HIS A 150 -1.88 -3.66 7.51
C HIS A 150 -1.44 -2.43 8.29
N LEU A 151 -0.21 -1.99 8.07
CA LEU A 151 0.38 -0.86 8.77
C LEU A 151 0.82 0.20 7.78
N SER A 152 0.30 1.42 7.93
CA SER A 152 0.77 2.58 7.18
C SER A 152 1.64 3.49 8.05
N PHE A 153 2.86 3.75 7.60
CA PHE A 153 3.80 4.66 8.28
C PHE A 153 3.97 5.96 7.48
N PRO A 154 3.33 7.06 7.90
CA PRO A 154 3.49 8.35 7.22
C PRO A 154 4.94 8.83 7.29
N VAL A 155 5.45 9.37 6.19
CA VAL A 155 6.84 9.87 6.08
C VAL A 155 6.94 11.38 6.13
N ALA A 156 5.80 12.09 6.30
CA ALA A 156 5.78 13.54 6.45
C ALA A 156 6.67 14.05 7.60
N ALA A 157 7.13 15.29 7.48
CA ALA A 157 8.13 15.87 8.38
C ALA A 157 7.71 15.89 9.88
N ASP A 158 6.42 15.98 10.16
CA ASP A 158 5.84 15.95 11.50
C ASP A 158 5.57 14.53 12.01
N ALA A 159 5.36 13.57 11.12
CA ALA A 159 5.18 12.16 11.42
C ALA A 159 6.49 11.41 11.72
N ILE A 160 7.66 12.02 11.47
CA ILE A 160 8.97 11.40 11.67
C ILE A 160 9.89 12.20 12.60
N THR A 161 10.52 11.51 13.56
CA THR A 161 11.43 12.07 14.56
C THR A 161 12.88 11.69 14.26
N ARG A 162 13.81 12.65 14.31
CA ARG A 162 15.25 12.38 14.22
C ARG A 162 15.75 11.71 15.50
N ALA A 163 16.03 10.41 15.42
CA ALA A 163 16.60 9.63 16.53
C ALA A 163 18.14 9.70 16.59
N GLN A 164 18.81 9.96 15.48
CA GLN A 164 20.27 10.05 15.43
C GLN A 164 20.76 10.96 14.30
N GLY A 165 21.88 11.64 14.54
CA GLY A 165 22.56 12.44 13.54
C GLY A 165 22.14 13.91 13.55
N ALA A 166 22.60 14.63 12.53
CA ALA A 166 22.47 16.09 12.44
C ALA A 166 21.82 16.57 11.13
N ALA A 167 21.55 15.66 10.19
CA ALA A 167 20.84 16.02 8.97
C ALA A 167 19.45 16.60 9.26
N THR A 168 18.96 17.47 8.38
CA THR A 168 17.56 17.94 8.41
C THR A 168 16.64 16.92 7.77
N TYR A 169 15.32 17.10 7.94
CA TYR A 169 14.34 16.21 7.31
C TYR A 169 14.47 16.27 5.79
N GLU A 170 14.59 17.47 5.23
CA GLU A 170 14.68 17.72 3.79
C GLU A 170 15.91 17.03 3.19
N GLN A 171 17.03 17.04 3.92
CA GLN A 171 18.23 16.32 3.51
C GLN A 171 18.07 14.80 3.56
N MET A 172 17.34 14.28 4.55
CA MET A 172 17.12 12.85 4.69
C MET A 172 16.16 12.32 3.62
N ILE A 173 15.01 12.96 3.43
CA ILE A 173 13.98 12.48 2.51
C ILE A 173 14.42 12.57 1.04
N SER A 174 15.36 13.49 0.72
CA SER A 174 15.93 13.62 -0.62
C SER A 174 17.00 12.59 -0.97
N ASP A 175 17.48 11.81 0.00
CA ASP A 175 18.54 10.82 -0.19
C ASP A 175 18.42 9.73 0.88
N VAL A 176 17.29 9.02 0.88
CA VAL A 176 17.11 7.84 1.71
C VAL A 176 18.01 6.74 1.18
N VAL A 177 18.85 6.16 2.03
CA VAL A 177 19.82 5.11 1.65
C VAL A 177 19.43 3.73 2.18
N ARG A 178 18.46 3.66 3.10
CA ARG A 178 17.93 2.43 3.69
C ARG A 178 16.59 2.72 4.38
N ILE A 179 15.68 1.75 4.29
CA ILE A 179 14.47 1.66 5.11
C ILE A 179 14.59 0.49 6.09
N MET A 180 13.89 0.54 7.21
CA MET A 180 13.85 -0.53 8.20
C MET A 180 12.53 -0.52 8.96
N PHE A 181 11.96 -1.70 9.17
CA PHE A 181 10.91 -1.90 10.17
C PHE A 181 11.54 -2.46 11.43
N ARG A 182 11.15 -1.91 12.59
CA ARG A 182 11.77 -2.27 13.87
C ARG A 182 10.80 -2.20 15.03
N HIS A 183 10.94 -3.15 15.95
CA HIS A 183 10.36 -3.06 17.28
C HIS A 183 11.09 -2.03 18.16
N ASP A 184 10.38 -1.00 18.62
CA ASP A 184 10.94 0.07 19.45
C ASP A 184 9.88 0.66 20.38
N THR A 185 9.97 0.29 21.65
CA THR A 185 9.01 0.70 22.66
C THR A 185 9.35 2.06 23.25
N GLY A 186 8.31 2.82 23.59
CA GLY A 186 8.46 4.15 24.21
C GLY A 186 8.79 5.23 23.18
N THR A 187 9.60 6.21 23.59
CA THR A 187 9.97 7.35 22.73
C THR A 187 10.88 6.92 21.59
N PRO A 188 10.76 7.51 20.38
CA PRO A 188 11.54 7.09 19.23
C PRO A 188 13.05 7.07 19.52
N SER A 189 13.71 5.94 19.26
CA SER A 189 15.11 5.71 19.64
C SER A 189 15.99 5.35 18.43
N SER A 190 17.31 5.35 18.59
CA SER A 190 18.21 4.90 17.53
C SER A 190 18.51 3.41 17.57
N GLN A 191 18.15 2.71 18.65
CA GLN A 191 18.62 1.35 18.93
C GLN A 191 17.52 0.28 18.83
N GLY A 192 16.26 0.61 19.09
CA GLY A 192 15.16 -0.36 19.20
C GLY A 192 15.19 -1.15 20.50
N THR A 193 14.09 -1.82 20.80
CA THR A 193 13.90 -2.59 22.04
C THR A 193 14.20 -4.07 21.82
N VAL A 194 14.77 -4.73 22.84
CA VAL A 194 14.97 -6.19 22.81
C VAL A 194 13.66 -6.89 23.15
N VAL A 195 13.36 -7.96 22.42
CA VAL A 195 12.14 -8.75 22.60
C VAL A 195 12.39 -10.18 22.11
N SER A 196 11.82 -11.17 22.81
CA SER A 196 11.72 -12.52 22.26
C SER A 196 10.40 -12.65 21.51
N ALA A 197 10.47 -12.71 20.18
CA ALA A 197 9.28 -12.71 19.33
C ALA A 197 9.58 -13.34 17.96
N ILE A 198 8.51 -13.72 17.29
CA ILE A 198 8.50 -14.08 15.87
C ILE A 198 7.49 -13.15 15.19
N ALA A 199 7.91 -12.48 14.14
CA ALA A 199 7.06 -11.61 13.33
C ALA A 199 7.20 -11.96 11.84
N GLY A 200 6.14 -11.73 11.07
CA GLY A 200 6.19 -11.68 9.62
C GLY A 200 6.09 -10.25 9.12
N ILE A 201 6.75 -9.96 8.01
CA ILE A 201 6.47 -8.80 7.18
C ILE A 201 6.15 -9.28 5.76
N ASP A 202 5.22 -8.61 5.11
CA ASP A 202 4.85 -8.82 3.72
C ASP A 202 4.39 -7.54 3.05
N ASN A 203 4.22 -7.57 1.72
CA ASN A 203 3.53 -6.54 0.94
C ASN A 203 3.99 -5.12 1.31
N VAL A 204 5.24 -4.80 0.98
CA VAL A 204 5.81 -3.48 1.28
C VAL A 204 5.54 -2.53 0.12
N PHE A 205 4.94 -1.37 0.38
CA PHE A 205 4.57 -0.38 -0.64
C PHE A 205 5.10 1.01 -0.35
N PHE A 206 5.38 1.78 -1.40
CA PHE A 206 5.38 3.24 -1.30
C PHE A 206 4.00 3.77 -1.66
N VAL A 207 3.45 4.58 -0.77
CA VAL A 207 2.21 5.31 -1.00
C VAL A 207 2.56 6.70 -1.51
N VAL A 208 2.01 7.09 -2.65
CA VAL A 208 2.09 8.46 -3.18
C VAL A 208 0.66 8.95 -3.45
N PRO A 209 0.40 10.27 -3.44
CA PRO A 209 -0.97 10.80 -3.55
C PRO A 209 -1.64 10.62 -4.92
N ASP A 210 -0.88 10.28 -5.97
CA ASP A 210 -1.39 10.19 -7.36
C ASP A 210 -1.14 8.81 -8.03
N VAL A 211 -0.80 7.77 -7.26
CA VAL A 211 -0.80 6.38 -7.76
C VAL A 211 -2.04 5.69 -7.20
N PRO A 212 -2.92 5.14 -8.08
CA PRO A 212 -4.03 4.28 -7.71
C PRO A 212 -3.63 3.30 -6.59
N PRO A 213 -4.38 3.18 -5.49
CA PRO A 213 -4.17 2.08 -4.54
C PRO A 213 -4.16 0.74 -5.29
N MET A 214 -3.53 -0.30 -4.71
CA MET A 214 -3.28 -1.59 -5.39
C MET A 214 -4.54 -2.21 -6.02
N PHE A 215 -5.72 -1.90 -5.46
CA PHE A 215 -7.02 -2.40 -5.88
C PHE A 215 -7.97 -1.31 -6.37
N ASP A 216 -7.45 -0.18 -6.87
CA ASP A 216 -8.24 0.84 -7.57
C ASP A 216 -8.55 0.37 -9.01
N PHE A 217 -9.57 -0.46 -9.11
CA PHE A 217 -9.99 -1.11 -10.35
C PHE A 217 -10.81 -0.18 -11.24
N ASP A 218 -11.50 0.79 -10.66
CA ASP A 218 -12.31 1.75 -11.42
C ASP A 218 -11.52 2.99 -11.87
N GLY A 219 -10.29 3.15 -11.37
CA GLY A 219 -9.36 4.23 -11.70
C GLY A 219 -9.75 5.57 -11.09
N SER A 220 -10.53 5.56 -10.01
CA SER A 220 -10.98 6.76 -9.29
C SER A 220 -9.87 7.42 -8.48
N GLY A 221 -8.77 6.71 -8.19
CA GLY A 221 -7.69 7.13 -7.31
C GLY A 221 -8.00 6.91 -5.83
N ALA A 222 -9.09 6.22 -5.49
CA ALA A 222 -9.46 5.84 -4.13
C ALA A 222 -9.66 4.32 -4.08
N LEU A 223 -9.46 3.73 -2.89
CA LEU A 223 -9.92 2.37 -2.61
C LEU A 223 -11.30 2.48 -1.96
N ASP A 224 -12.36 2.32 -2.74
CA ASP A 224 -13.74 2.52 -2.27
C ASP A 224 -14.72 1.51 -2.89
N VAL A 225 -16.02 1.64 -2.57
CA VAL A 225 -17.04 0.68 -3.02
C VAL A 225 -17.11 0.52 -4.54
N GLY A 226 -16.67 1.53 -5.31
CA GLY A 226 -16.56 1.45 -6.76
C GLY A 226 -15.62 0.33 -7.23
N ASP A 227 -14.56 0.05 -6.47
CA ASP A 227 -13.62 -1.03 -6.76
C ASP A 227 -14.22 -2.41 -6.48
N ILE A 228 -14.97 -2.53 -5.39
CA ILE A 228 -15.71 -3.76 -5.09
C ILE A 228 -16.73 -4.03 -6.19
N ASP A 229 -17.51 -3.02 -6.60
CA ASP A 229 -18.48 -3.13 -7.68
C ASP A 229 -17.82 -3.47 -9.03
N ALA A 230 -16.61 -2.95 -9.29
CA ALA A 230 -15.83 -3.31 -10.47
C ALA A 230 -15.40 -4.78 -10.45
N LEU A 231 -14.97 -5.30 -9.29
CA LEU A 231 -14.63 -6.71 -9.12
C LEU A 231 -15.86 -7.62 -9.22
N LEU A 232 -16.98 -7.26 -8.58
CA LEU A 232 -18.27 -7.98 -8.71
C LEU A 232 -18.68 -8.11 -10.17
N LEU A 233 -18.56 -7.03 -10.95
CA LEU A 233 -18.83 -7.06 -12.39
C LEU A 233 -17.84 -7.97 -13.13
N ALA A 234 -16.56 -7.96 -12.78
CA ALA A 234 -15.54 -8.81 -13.39
C ALA A 234 -15.83 -10.31 -13.14
N VAL A 235 -16.18 -10.68 -11.91
CA VAL A 235 -16.60 -12.05 -11.54
C VAL A 235 -17.85 -12.45 -12.31
N ARG A 236 -18.91 -11.63 -12.28
CA ARG A 236 -20.17 -11.88 -12.98
C ARG A 236 -19.99 -12.11 -14.49
N THR A 237 -19.11 -11.32 -15.10
CA THR A 237 -18.86 -11.40 -16.55
C THR A 237 -17.86 -12.48 -16.94
N GLY A 238 -17.25 -13.17 -15.96
CA GLY A 238 -16.23 -14.19 -16.18
C GLY A 238 -14.96 -13.61 -16.78
N SER A 239 -14.50 -12.47 -16.25
CA SER A 239 -13.22 -11.87 -16.61
C SER A 239 -12.07 -12.86 -16.39
N THR A 240 -10.97 -12.67 -17.09
CA THR A 240 -9.72 -13.41 -16.87
C THR A 240 -8.53 -12.46 -16.81
N ASP A 241 -8.80 -11.19 -16.53
CA ASP A 241 -7.77 -10.17 -16.44
C ASP A 241 -7.11 -10.27 -15.07
N ALA A 242 -5.78 -10.40 -15.07
CA ALA A 242 -5.00 -10.66 -13.87
C ALA A 242 -5.06 -9.52 -12.84
N GLN A 243 -5.55 -8.35 -13.21
CA GLN A 243 -5.81 -7.27 -12.24
C GLN A 243 -6.93 -7.61 -11.25
N TYR A 244 -7.87 -8.49 -11.62
CA TYR A 244 -8.99 -8.90 -10.77
C TYR A 244 -8.75 -10.24 -10.05
N ASP A 245 -7.59 -10.87 -10.28
CA ASP A 245 -7.14 -12.12 -9.63
C ASP A 245 -6.36 -11.73 -8.36
N VAL A 246 -7.12 -11.40 -7.31
CA VAL A 246 -6.65 -10.82 -6.05
C VAL A 246 -5.98 -11.88 -5.17
N ASP A 247 -6.49 -13.11 -5.16
CA ASP A 247 -5.89 -14.20 -4.38
C ASP A 247 -4.77 -14.95 -5.14
N ALA A 248 -4.52 -14.56 -6.39
CA ALA A 248 -3.49 -15.09 -7.28
C ALA A 248 -3.61 -16.60 -7.54
N ASP A 249 -4.83 -17.16 -7.47
CA ASP A 249 -5.10 -18.56 -7.80
C ASP A 249 -5.20 -18.82 -9.32
N GLY A 250 -5.30 -17.75 -10.12
CA GLY A 250 -5.35 -17.77 -11.58
C GLY A 250 -6.75 -17.72 -12.18
N ASP A 251 -7.80 -17.70 -11.36
CA ASP A 251 -9.20 -17.68 -11.76
C ASP A 251 -9.94 -16.49 -11.12
N VAL A 252 -10.44 -15.52 -11.92
CA VAL A 252 -11.25 -14.41 -11.38
C VAL A 252 -12.65 -14.91 -10.96
N ASN A 253 -12.88 -15.04 -9.66
CA ASN A 253 -14.07 -15.65 -9.06
C ASN A 253 -14.43 -15.04 -7.68
N VAL A 254 -15.37 -15.65 -6.96
CA VAL A 254 -15.84 -15.16 -5.65
C VAL A 254 -14.73 -15.13 -4.58
N ALA A 255 -13.70 -15.96 -4.72
CA ALA A 255 -12.54 -15.97 -3.84
C ALA A 255 -11.80 -14.63 -3.88
N ASP A 256 -11.73 -13.96 -5.04
CA ASP A 256 -11.13 -12.64 -5.18
C ASP A 256 -11.92 -11.56 -4.44
N ILE A 257 -13.25 -11.64 -4.45
CA ILE A 257 -14.10 -10.71 -3.68
C ILE A 257 -13.80 -10.88 -2.19
N VAL A 258 -13.71 -12.14 -1.73
CA VAL A 258 -13.35 -12.44 -0.35
C VAL A 258 -11.95 -11.91 -0.01
N ALA A 259 -10.97 -12.10 -0.88
CA ALA A 259 -9.62 -11.61 -0.69
C ALA A 259 -9.58 -10.07 -0.64
N LEU A 260 -10.15 -9.37 -1.63
CA LEU A 260 -10.19 -7.90 -1.66
C LEU A 260 -10.78 -7.30 -0.38
N VAL A 261 -11.90 -7.86 0.09
CA VAL A 261 -12.61 -7.32 1.25
C VAL A 261 -11.87 -7.63 2.55
N THR A 262 -11.30 -8.83 2.68
CA THR A 262 -10.80 -9.33 3.97
C THR A 262 -9.29 -9.24 4.14
N THR A 263 -8.51 -9.14 3.07
CA THR A 263 -7.06 -9.00 3.11
C THR A 263 -6.67 -7.62 3.67
N PRO A 264 -5.63 -7.55 4.53
CA PRO A 264 -5.18 -6.29 5.09
C PRO A 264 -4.77 -5.22 4.06
N SER A 265 -4.18 -5.61 2.94
CA SER A 265 -3.83 -4.72 1.83
C SER A 265 -5.04 -4.18 1.03
N GLY A 266 -6.21 -4.78 1.23
CA GLY A 266 -7.49 -4.37 0.64
C GLY A 266 -8.34 -3.52 1.58
N PHE A 267 -9.64 -3.81 1.67
CA PHE A 267 -10.54 -3.07 2.57
C PHE A 267 -10.32 -3.40 4.04
N ASN A 268 -9.69 -4.55 4.33
CA ASN A 268 -9.48 -5.04 5.68
C ASN A 268 -10.76 -5.00 6.54
N THR A 269 -11.89 -5.42 5.97
CA THR A 269 -13.18 -5.48 6.66
C THR A 269 -13.79 -6.88 6.56
N TYR A 270 -15.10 -7.00 6.74
CA TYR A 270 -15.86 -8.24 6.72
C TYR A 270 -16.78 -8.28 5.50
N ILE A 271 -16.97 -9.47 4.93
CA ILE A 271 -18.09 -9.69 4.01
C ILE A 271 -19.39 -9.39 4.75
N GLY A 272 -20.17 -8.46 4.19
CA GLY A 272 -21.41 -7.98 4.75
C GLY A 272 -21.35 -6.60 5.41
N ASP A 273 -20.17 -6.01 5.58
CA ASP A 273 -20.01 -4.60 5.98
C ASP A 273 -20.31 -3.70 4.78
N VAL A 274 -21.54 -3.20 4.69
CA VAL A 274 -22.02 -2.49 3.49
C VAL A 274 -21.70 -1.01 3.51
N ASN A 275 -21.32 -0.46 4.67
CA ASN A 275 -20.95 0.94 4.81
C ASN A 275 -19.42 1.13 4.97
N LEU A 276 -18.66 0.03 4.98
CA LEU A 276 -17.21 -0.05 5.11
C LEU A 276 -16.69 0.62 6.39
N ASP A 277 -17.45 0.52 7.50
CA ASP A 277 -17.06 1.07 8.80
C ASP A 277 -16.13 0.15 9.62
N GLY A 278 -15.81 -1.02 9.07
CA GLY A 278 -14.94 -2.02 9.66
C GLY A 278 -15.69 -3.07 10.49
N GLU A 279 -17.01 -2.97 10.62
CA GLU A 279 -17.87 -3.90 11.35
C GLU A 279 -18.94 -4.50 10.43
N PHE A 280 -19.17 -5.81 10.52
CA PHE A 280 -20.40 -6.41 9.98
C PHE A 280 -21.38 -6.64 11.13
N ASN A 281 -22.41 -5.81 11.24
CA ASN A 281 -23.37 -5.84 12.34
C ASN A 281 -24.82 -5.65 11.88
N THR A 282 -25.74 -5.51 12.84
CA THR A 282 -27.17 -5.38 12.55
C THR A 282 -27.50 -4.12 11.73
N SER A 283 -26.69 -3.07 11.79
CA SER A 283 -26.89 -1.84 11.02
C SER A 283 -26.75 -2.10 9.52
N ASP A 284 -25.77 -2.91 9.12
CA ASP A 284 -25.55 -3.33 7.72
C ASP A 284 -26.73 -4.12 7.18
N LEU A 285 -27.20 -5.10 7.96
CA LEU A 285 -28.38 -5.89 7.59
C LEU A 285 -29.63 -5.01 7.44
N VAL A 286 -29.80 -4.01 8.31
CA VAL A 286 -30.91 -3.07 8.19
C VAL A 286 -30.77 -2.21 6.93
N GLN A 287 -29.55 -1.78 6.57
CA GLN A 287 -29.29 -0.98 5.38
C GLN A 287 -29.60 -1.77 4.10
N ILE A 288 -29.10 -3.00 3.94
CA ILE A 288 -29.35 -3.80 2.74
C ILE A 288 -30.84 -4.17 2.59
N PHE A 289 -31.53 -4.51 3.68
CA PHE A 289 -32.96 -4.82 3.60
C PHE A 289 -33.82 -3.59 3.30
N GLN A 290 -33.32 -2.37 3.53
CA GLN A 290 -33.98 -1.15 3.08
C GLN A 290 -33.87 -0.92 1.57
N ALA A 291 -32.83 -1.46 0.91
CA ALA A 291 -32.72 -1.44 -0.55
C ALA A 291 -33.85 -2.27 -1.21
N GLY A 292 -34.32 -3.31 -0.53
CA GLY A 292 -35.49 -4.09 -0.94
C GLY A 292 -35.24 -5.05 -2.09
N GLN A 293 -33.99 -5.45 -2.30
CA GLN A 293 -33.57 -6.33 -3.40
C GLN A 293 -33.46 -7.81 -3.01
N TYR A 294 -33.58 -8.14 -1.71
CA TYR A 294 -33.50 -9.52 -1.23
C TYR A 294 -34.52 -10.44 -1.91
N GLU A 295 -34.03 -11.43 -2.64
CA GLU A 295 -34.85 -12.43 -3.36
C GLU A 295 -35.95 -11.75 -4.20
N ASP A 296 -35.63 -10.60 -4.79
CA ASP A 296 -36.52 -9.93 -5.72
C ASP A 296 -36.51 -10.67 -7.09
N ALA A 297 -37.40 -10.27 -8.01
CA ALA A 297 -37.50 -10.90 -9.33
C ALA A 297 -36.73 -10.13 -10.42
N THR A 298 -35.93 -9.14 -10.03
CA THR A 298 -35.23 -8.19 -10.90
C THR A 298 -33.76 -8.56 -10.95
N GLN A 299 -33.39 -9.28 -11.99
CA GLN A 299 -32.00 -9.70 -12.21
C GLN A 299 -31.05 -8.51 -12.36
N ASP A 300 -29.81 -8.72 -11.91
CA ASP A 300 -28.65 -7.85 -12.12
C ASP A 300 -28.84 -6.43 -11.55
N ASN A 301 -29.63 -6.29 -10.48
CA ASN A 301 -29.95 -4.98 -9.90
C ASN A 301 -29.19 -4.67 -8.62
N SER A 302 -28.35 -5.59 -8.14
CA SER A 302 -27.65 -5.46 -6.87
C SER A 302 -26.18 -5.05 -7.06
N THR A 303 -25.66 -4.34 -6.06
CA THR A 303 -24.26 -3.91 -5.90
C THR A 303 -23.79 -4.31 -4.50
N TRP A 304 -22.56 -4.02 -4.12
CA TRP A 304 -22.06 -4.29 -2.77
C TRP A 304 -22.98 -3.71 -1.67
N GLU A 305 -23.33 -2.42 -1.79
CA GLU A 305 -24.13 -1.70 -0.80
C GLU A 305 -25.58 -2.20 -0.70
N SER A 306 -26.06 -2.92 -1.72
CA SER A 306 -27.42 -3.45 -1.77
C SER A 306 -27.52 -4.96 -1.62
N GLY A 307 -26.38 -5.66 -1.56
CA GLY A 307 -26.25 -7.02 -1.04
C GLY A 307 -25.65 -8.06 -1.98
N ASP A 308 -25.14 -7.70 -3.15
CA ASP A 308 -24.39 -8.61 -4.04
C ASP A 308 -22.98 -8.82 -3.48
N TRP A 309 -22.79 -9.88 -2.71
CA TRP A 309 -21.54 -10.21 -2.04
C TRP A 309 -20.85 -11.42 -2.67
N ASP A 310 -21.56 -12.22 -3.46
CA ASP A 310 -20.97 -13.34 -4.21
C ASP A 310 -20.70 -13.04 -5.70
N GLY A 311 -21.14 -11.88 -6.20
CA GLY A 311 -20.86 -11.39 -7.55
C GLY A 311 -21.79 -11.96 -8.62
N ASP A 312 -22.94 -12.53 -8.24
CA ASP A 312 -23.92 -13.04 -9.20
C ASP A 312 -24.87 -11.95 -9.75
N GLY A 313 -24.85 -10.75 -9.16
CA GLY A 313 -25.63 -9.59 -9.57
C GLY A 313 -26.95 -9.38 -8.81
N ASP A 314 -27.33 -10.29 -7.91
CA ASP A 314 -28.59 -10.29 -7.18
C ASP A 314 -28.39 -10.49 -5.67
N PHE A 315 -29.02 -9.68 -4.82
CA PHE A 315 -29.00 -9.94 -3.38
C PHE A 315 -29.94 -11.10 -3.03
N GLY A 316 -29.36 -12.24 -2.65
CA GLY A 316 -30.08 -13.46 -2.34
C GLY A 316 -29.61 -14.18 -1.09
N THR A 317 -30.09 -15.40 -0.94
CA THR A 317 -29.66 -16.29 0.14
C THR A 317 -28.19 -16.73 -0.01
N GLY A 318 -27.64 -16.70 -1.24
CA GLY A 318 -26.23 -16.99 -1.53
C GLY A 318 -25.29 -16.05 -0.79
N ASP A 319 -25.52 -14.75 -0.92
CA ASP A 319 -24.76 -13.67 -0.29
C ASP A 319 -24.79 -13.78 1.24
N LEU A 320 -25.98 -13.95 1.81
CA LEU A 320 -26.13 -14.12 3.26
C LEU A 320 -25.35 -15.34 3.75
N LEU A 321 -25.40 -16.46 3.01
CA LEU A 321 -24.64 -17.64 3.35
C LEU A 321 -23.13 -17.37 3.29
N LEU A 322 -22.65 -16.68 2.25
CA LEU A 322 -21.24 -16.30 2.12
C LEU A 322 -20.81 -15.44 3.32
N ALA A 323 -21.51 -14.35 3.61
CA ALA A 323 -21.17 -13.45 4.72
C ALA A 323 -21.14 -14.15 6.08
N PHE A 324 -22.16 -14.97 6.38
CA PHE A 324 -22.20 -15.70 7.64
C PHE A 324 -21.18 -16.85 7.71
N GLN A 325 -20.80 -17.44 6.58
CA GLN A 325 -19.72 -18.44 6.54
C GLN A 325 -18.35 -17.84 6.83
N GLN A 326 -18.11 -16.59 6.44
CA GLN A 326 -16.89 -15.85 6.80
C GLN A 326 -16.81 -15.50 8.29
N GLY A 327 -17.94 -15.56 9.02
CA GLY A 327 -17.95 -15.44 10.47
C GLY A 327 -17.69 -14.03 11.03
N GLY A 328 -17.80 -13.00 10.19
CA GLY A 328 -17.56 -11.59 10.56
C GLY A 328 -18.67 -10.93 11.38
N PHE A 329 -19.86 -11.53 11.43
CA PHE A 329 -21.03 -10.92 12.08
C PHE A 329 -20.80 -10.70 13.58
N GLU A 330 -21.01 -9.45 14.03
CA GLU A 330 -20.83 -9.00 15.41
C GLU A 330 -19.41 -9.26 15.95
N GLN A 331 -18.42 -9.33 15.06
CA GLN A 331 -17.01 -9.28 15.43
C GLN A 331 -16.57 -7.82 15.67
N PRO A 332 -15.50 -7.60 16.45
CA PRO A 332 -14.97 -6.26 16.67
C PRO A 332 -14.55 -5.58 15.36
N ALA A 333 -14.65 -4.25 15.30
CA ALA A 333 -14.15 -3.49 14.16
C ALA A 333 -12.71 -3.89 13.78
N ARG A 334 -12.49 -4.18 12.50
CA ARG A 334 -11.13 -4.24 11.95
C ARG A 334 -10.61 -2.82 11.81
N ALA A 335 -9.29 -2.65 11.97
CA ALA A 335 -8.69 -1.34 11.83
C ALA A 335 -8.86 -0.86 10.38
N SER A 336 -9.72 0.15 10.17
CA SER A 336 -9.81 0.85 8.89
C SER A 336 -8.42 1.27 8.47
N VAL A 337 -8.04 1.05 7.21
CA VAL A 337 -6.91 1.74 6.59
C VAL A 337 -7.26 3.23 6.66
N ALA A 338 -6.77 3.89 7.72
CA ALA A 338 -7.22 5.22 8.06
C ALA A 338 -6.82 6.14 6.92
N GLY A 339 -7.81 6.58 6.13
CA GLY A 339 -7.67 7.71 5.23
C GLY A 339 -6.95 8.81 6.00
N VAL A 340 -5.74 9.13 5.53
CA VAL A 340 -4.85 10.13 6.11
C VAL A 340 -5.69 11.35 6.48
N PRO A 341 -5.70 11.81 7.75
CA PRO A 341 -6.39 13.03 8.10
C PRO A 341 -5.84 14.14 7.21
N GLU A 342 -6.65 14.66 6.28
CA GLU A 342 -6.21 15.72 5.40
C GLU A 342 -5.61 16.82 6.28
N PRO A 343 -4.34 17.21 6.05
CA PRO A 343 -3.72 18.21 6.88
C PRO A 343 -4.56 19.48 6.80
N THR A 344 -4.86 20.05 7.96
CA THR A 344 -5.61 21.31 8.13
C THR A 344 -4.98 22.52 7.41
N SER A 345 -3.92 22.31 6.62
CA SER A 345 -3.26 23.27 5.73
C SER A 345 -4.19 23.86 4.67
N LEU A 346 -5.15 23.10 4.11
CA LEU A 346 -6.15 23.67 3.17
C LEU A 346 -7.10 24.66 3.86
N SER A 347 -7.52 24.36 5.09
CA SER A 347 -8.34 25.27 5.90
C SER A 347 -7.58 26.54 6.28
N LEU A 348 -6.28 26.42 6.59
CA LEU A 348 -5.41 27.56 6.89
C LEU A 348 -5.08 28.41 5.65
N PHE A 349 -4.97 27.80 4.47
CA PHE A 349 -4.71 28.54 3.24
C PHE A 349 -5.92 29.41 2.82
N VAL A 350 -7.14 28.89 2.96
CA VAL A 350 -8.38 29.66 2.69
C VAL A 350 -8.56 30.79 3.71
N LEU A 351 -8.29 30.54 4.99
CA LEU A 351 -8.35 31.57 6.03
C LEU A 351 -7.24 32.64 5.87
N GLY A 352 -6.03 32.24 5.50
CA GLY A 352 -4.91 33.14 5.27
C GLY A 352 -5.08 34.04 4.03
N SER A 353 -5.65 33.48 2.96
CA SER A 353 -5.93 34.25 1.74
C SER A 353 -7.06 35.27 1.92
N LEU A 354 -8.06 34.98 2.77
CA LEU A 354 -9.10 35.95 3.15
C LEU A 354 -8.55 37.14 3.96
N MET A 355 -7.49 36.96 4.77
CA MET A 355 -6.88 38.06 5.54
C MET A 355 -6.01 39.00 4.68
N LEU A 356 -5.50 38.53 3.53
CA LEU A 356 -4.68 39.34 2.62
C LEU A 356 -5.49 40.24 1.68
N ILE A 357 -6.81 40.06 1.61
CA ILE A 357 -7.72 40.85 0.75
C ILE A 357 -8.33 42.06 1.52
N GLY A 358 -7.90 42.31 2.76
CA GLY A 358 -8.34 43.47 3.54
C GLY A 358 -8.07 44.82 2.84
N PRO A 359 -9.02 45.78 2.86
CA PRO A 359 -8.92 47.00 2.07
C PRO A 359 -7.73 47.86 2.49
N ARG A 360 -6.82 48.12 1.54
CA ARG A 360 -5.70 49.06 1.68
C ARG A 360 -6.26 50.45 2.03
N ARG A 361 -6.04 50.90 3.27
CA ARG A 361 -6.32 52.28 3.67
C ARG A 361 -5.37 53.21 2.91
N SER A 362 -5.92 54.06 2.05
CA SER A 362 -5.18 55.13 1.40
C SER A 362 -4.88 56.23 2.42
N CYS A 363 -3.60 56.42 2.75
CA CYS A 363 -3.17 57.59 3.52
C CYS A 363 -3.24 58.84 2.62
N ARG A 364 -3.94 59.87 3.10
CA ARG A 364 -3.74 61.27 2.71
C ARG A 364 -2.87 61.96 3.73
#